data_AF-A0AA86TVT0-F1
#
_entry.id   AF-A0AA86TVT0-F1
#
_cell.length_a   1.000
_cell.length_b   1.000
_cell.length_c   1.000
_cell.angle_alpha   90.00
_cell.angle_beta   90.00
_cell.angle_gamma   90.00
#
_symmetry.space_group_name_H-M   'P 1'
#
loop_
_entity.id
_entity.type
_entity.pdbx_description
1 polymer ?
#
loop_
_entity_poly.entity_id
_entity_poly.type
_entity_poly.pdbx_seq_one_letter_code
_entity_poly.pdbx_strand_id
1 'polypeptide(L)'
;MSCLKNLSEQPDKWIAGAIPLTSLMNIEMRHGARTAVIQKQMVDLAGRPFGFLVVNREKWAEQDCYQQPGPIQLIECQDVEGRNVVYQSSVTLLEEARGL
;
A
#
# COMPACT_ATOMS: atom_id res chain seq x y z
N MET A 1 -13.16 -2.92 14.19
CA MET A 1 -12.96 -2.84 12.72
C MET A 1 -12.72 -4.24 12.19
N SER A 2 -13.48 -4.69 11.19
CA SER A 2 -13.17 -5.94 10.48
C SER A 2 -11.83 -5.80 9.76
N CYS A 3 -10.97 -6.81 9.78
CA CYS A 3 -9.61 -6.75 9.25
C CYS A 3 -9.23 -8.05 8.53
N LEU A 4 -8.55 -7.92 7.40
CA LEU A 4 -7.88 -9.01 6.69
C LEU A 4 -6.38 -8.73 6.70
N LYS A 5 -5.57 -9.76 6.99
CA LYS A 5 -4.10 -9.72 6.93
C LYS A 5 -3.60 -10.58 5.77
N ASN A 6 -2.32 -10.41 5.41
CA ASN A 6 -1.63 -11.07 4.30
C ASN A 6 -2.19 -10.70 2.92
N LEU A 7 -2.52 -9.42 2.72
CA LEU A 7 -3.12 -8.92 1.47
C LEU A 7 -2.19 -8.98 0.26
N SER A 8 -0.88 -9.17 0.46
CA SER A 8 0.10 -9.39 -0.61
C SER A 8 0.07 -10.81 -1.18
N GLU A 9 -0.57 -11.75 -0.48
CA GLU A 9 -0.73 -13.14 -0.90
C GLU A 9 -2.05 -13.35 -1.65
N GLN A 10 -2.22 -14.54 -2.22
CA GLN A 10 -3.48 -14.96 -2.83
C GLN A 10 -4.65 -14.92 -1.81
N PRO A 11 -5.89 -14.60 -2.24
CA PRO A 11 -7.03 -14.47 -1.34
C PRO A 11 -7.28 -15.66 -0.41
N ASP A 12 -7.00 -16.88 -0.87
CA ASP A 12 -7.17 -18.10 -0.07
C ASP A 12 -6.24 -18.18 1.15
N LYS A 13 -5.17 -17.38 1.17
CA LYS A 13 -4.21 -17.28 2.28
C LYS A 13 -4.45 -16.08 3.20
N TRP A 14 -5.51 -15.31 2.97
CA TRP A 14 -5.81 -14.15 3.81
C TRP A 14 -6.29 -14.60 5.19
N ILE A 15 -5.84 -13.86 6.21
CA ILE A 15 -6.18 -14.16 7.61
C ILE A 15 -7.22 -13.15 8.07
N ALA A 16 -8.41 -13.65 8.42
CA ALA A 16 -9.47 -12.84 8.99
C ALA A 16 -9.24 -12.51 10.47
N GLY A 17 -9.60 -11.29 10.87
CA GLY A 17 -9.48 -10.83 12.25
C GLY A 17 -10.23 -9.53 12.51
N ALA A 18 -9.96 -8.93 13.67
CA ALA A 18 -10.55 -7.67 14.07
C ALA A 18 -9.55 -6.81 14.84
N ILE A 19 -9.64 -5.49 14.64
CA ILE A 19 -8.83 -4.49 15.36
C ILE A 19 -9.77 -3.61 16.18
N PRO A 20 -9.51 -3.40 17.49
CA PRO A 20 -10.30 -2.48 18.31
C PRO A 20 -10.11 -1.05 17.80
N LEU A 21 -11.21 -0.31 17.56
CA LEU A 21 -11.12 1.03 16.96
C LEU A 21 -10.31 2.02 17.81
N THR A 22 -10.38 1.89 19.13
CA THR A 22 -9.67 2.75 20.08
C THR A 22 -8.16 2.66 19.96
N SER A 23 -7.59 1.55 19.46
CA SER A 23 -6.14 1.43 19.26
C SER A 23 -5.61 2.27 18.10
N LEU A 24 -6.50 2.80 17.24
CA LEU A 24 -6.14 3.64 16.11
C LEU A 24 -6.33 5.14 16.40
N MET A 25 -6.79 5.48 17.61
CA MET A 25 -7.20 6.84 17.96
C MET A 25 -6.11 7.60 18.71
N ASN A 26 -6.06 8.91 18.47
CA ASN A 26 -5.33 9.90 19.24
C ASN A 26 -6.27 11.06 19.65
N ILE A 27 -5.79 11.99 20.47
CA ILE A 27 -6.50 13.23 20.79
C ILE A 27 -5.94 14.35 19.92
N GLU A 28 -6.80 14.95 19.09
CA GLU A 28 -6.47 16.10 18.26
C GLU A 28 -7.34 17.31 18.64
N MET A 29 -6.87 18.52 18.31
CA MET A 29 -7.67 19.73 18.45
C MET A 29 -8.51 19.93 17.18
N ARG A 30 -9.84 19.94 17.30
CA ARG A 30 -10.76 20.25 16.19
C ARG A 30 -11.77 21.28 16.63
N HIS A 31 -11.98 22.30 15.79
CA HIS A 31 -12.92 23.38 16.07
C HIS A 31 -12.76 24.00 17.47
N GLY A 32 -11.52 24.08 17.97
CA GLY A 32 -11.22 24.61 19.31
C GLY A 32 -11.41 23.64 20.48
N ALA A 33 -11.81 22.38 20.25
CA ALA A 33 -12.00 21.37 21.30
C ALA A 33 -11.05 20.17 21.13
N ARG A 34 -10.70 19.52 22.24
CA ARG A 34 -9.99 18.22 22.24
C ARG A 34 -10.98 17.13 21.82
N THR A 35 -10.70 16.44 20.72
CA THR A 35 -11.56 15.40 20.17
C THR A 35 -10.74 14.13 19.93
N ALA A 36 -11.28 12.98 20.34
CA ALA A 36 -10.70 11.69 20.01
C ALA A 36 -11.00 11.38 18.54
N VAL A 37 -9.97 11.17 17.74
CA VAL A 37 -10.08 10.92 16.30
C VAL A 37 -9.12 9.80 15.89
N ILE A 38 -9.37 9.18 14.75
CA ILE A 38 -8.43 8.21 14.18
C ILE A 38 -7.21 8.96 13.67
N GLN A 39 -6.03 8.55 14.13
CA GLN A 39 -4.78 9.18 13.73
C GLN A 39 -4.53 8.92 12.24
N LYS A 40 -4.32 9.99 11.48
CA LYS A 40 -3.96 9.87 10.06
C LYS A 40 -2.58 9.24 9.93
N GLN A 41 -2.50 8.11 9.23
CA GLN A 41 -1.22 7.51 8.87
C GLN A 41 -0.58 8.31 7.74
N MET A 42 0.66 8.74 7.97
CA MET A 42 1.47 9.50 7.03
C MET A 42 2.48 8.57 6.36
N VAL A 43 3.17 9.05 5.32
CA VAL A 43 4.26 8.30 4.70
C VAL A 43 5.39 8.11 5.72
N ASP A 44 5.80 6.86 5.93
CA ASP A 44 6.99 6.55 6.70
C ASP A 44 8.26 6.77 5.85
N LEU A 45 9.05 7.77 6.21
CA LEU A 45 10.28 8.14 5.49
C LEU A 45 11.43 7.13 5.73
N ALA A 46 11.35 6.31 6.76
CA ALA A 46 12.26 5.18 6.97
C ALA A 46 11.71 3.87 6.36
N GLY A 47 10.46 3.89 5.90
CA GLY A 47 9.78 2.73 5.34
C GLY A 47 10.28 2.34 3.95
N ARG A 48 10.12 1.07 3.60
CA ARG A 48 10.56 0.50 2.31
C ARG A 48 9.95 1.18 1.08
N PRO A 49 8.66 1.54 1.05
CA PRO A 49 8.09 2.23 -0.12
C PRO A 49 8.79 3.56 -0.42
N PHE A 50 9.10 4.34 0.62
CA PHE A 50 9.84 5.59 0.43
C PHE A 50 11.31 5.32 0.07
N GLY A 51 11.93 4.30 0.68
CA GLY A 51 13.27 3.85 0.29
C GLY A 51 13.37 3.46 -1.19
N PHE A 52 12.37 2.77 -1.73
CA PHE A 52 12.28 2.42 -3.15
C PHE A 52 12.27 3.69 -4.03
N LEU A 53 11.51 4.72 -3.65
CA LEU A 53 11.56 6.02 -4.34
C LEU A 53 12.96 6.65 -4.24
N VAL A 54 13.58 6.68 -3.06
CA VAL A 54 14.89 7.31 -2.84
C VAL A 54 15.99 6.68 -3.69
N VAL A 55 16.01 5.34 -3.79
CA VAL A 55 17.03 4.62 -4.59
C VAL A 55 16.91 4.91 -6.08
N ASN A 56 15.69 5.17 -6.58
CA ASN A 56 15.46 5.29 -8.02
C ASN A 56 15.28 6.73 -8.53
N ARG A 57 14.92 7.69 -7.65
CA ARG A 57 14.54 9.06 -8.07
C ARG A 57 15.62 9.83 -8.83
N GLU A 58 16.90 9.61 -8.54
CA GLU A 58 18.00 10.28 -9.25
C GLU A 58 18.09 9.78 -10.70
N LYS A 59 18.07 8.46 -10.89
CA LYS A 59 18.01 7.83 -12.21
C LYS A 59 16.78 8.30 -12.99
N TRP A 60 15.61 8.33 -12.36
CA TRP A 60 14.37 8.77 -13.00
C TRP A 60 14.34 10.26 -13.35
N ALA A 61 15.16 11.09 -12.68
CA ALA A 61 15.29 12.50 -13.01
C ALA A 61 16.18 12.73 -14.24
N GLU A 62 17.16 11.84 -14.47
CA GLU A 62 18.16 12.01 -15.54
C GLU A 62 17.83 11.20 -16.82
N GLN A 63 17.06 10.12 -16.70
CA GLN A 63 16.81 9.17 -17.79
C GLN A 63 15.33 9.03 -18.10
N ASP A 64 15.01 8.69 -19.34
CA ASP A 64 13.64 8.38 -19.79
C ASP A 64 13.18 7.01 -19.27
N CYS A 65 12.81 6.96 -17.99
CA CYS A 65 12.34 5.75 -17.29
C CYS A 65 10.82 5.70 -17.12
N TYR A 66 10.05 6.29 -18.04
CA TYR A 66 8.59 6.36 -17.93
C TYR A 66 7.95 4.97 -17.92
N GLN A 67 6.98 4.79 -17.02
CA GLN A 67 6.13 3.61 -16.97
C GLN A 67 4.75 3.98 -17.49
N GLN A 68 4.22 3.20 -18.42
CA GLN A 68 2.90 3.41 -19.00
C GLN A 68 1.96 2.27 -18.56
N PRO A 69 1.41 2.32 -17.33
CA PRO A 69 0.50 1.28 -16.88
C PRO A 69 -0.74 1.25 -17.78
N GLY A 70 -1.16 0.04 -18.14
CA GLY A 70 -2.37 -0.17 -18.92
C GLY A 70 -3.66 0.05 -18.10
N PRO A 71 -4.84 -0.04 -18.75
CA PRO A 71 -6.12 -0.04 -18.05
C PRO A 71 -6.23 -1.22 -17.08
N ILE A 72 -7.04 -1.06 -16.03
CA ILE A 72 -7.39 -2.16 -15.13
C ILE A 72 -8.10 -3.26 -15.92
N GLN A 73 -7.61 -4.49 -15.80
CA GLN A 73 -8.19 -5.67 -16.43
C GLN A 73 -9.11 -6.39 -15.45
N LEU A 74 -10.31 -6.77 -15.91
CA LEU A 74 -11.32 -7.46 -15.08
C LEU A 74 -11.56 -8.92 -15.48
N ILE A 75 -11.06 -9.31 -16.66
CA ILE A 75 -11.19 -10.66 -17.19
C ILE A 75 -9.81 -11.29 -17.15
N GLU A 76 -9.73 -12.60 -16.86
CA GLU A 76 -8.48 -13.34 -16.85
C GLU A 76 -7.69 -13.12 -18.14
N CYS A 77 -6.56 -12.45 -17.98
CA CYS A 77 -5.59 -12.25 -19.03
C CYS A 77 -4.19 -12.29 -18.43
N GLN A 78 -3.24 -12.69 -19.26
CA GLN A 78 -1.83 -12.76 -18.91
C GLN A 78 -1.08 -11.75 -19.78
N ASP A 79 -0.01 -11.17 -19.23
CA ASP A 79 0.91 -10.38 -20.03
C ASP A 79 1.79 -11.27 -20.92
N VAL A 80 2.65 -10.64 -21.71
CA VAL A 80 3.60 -11.33 -22.61
C VAL A 80 4.59 -12.23 -21.85
N GLU A 81 4.77 -11.99 -20.54
CA GLU A 81 5.64 -12.75 -19.65
C GLU A 81 4.87 -13.83 -18.85
N GLY A 82 3.58 -14.03 -19.14
CA GLY A 82 2.73 -15.02 -18.48
C GLY A 82 2.24 -14.62 -17.08
N ARG A 83 2.45 -13.37 -16.65
CA ARG A 83 1.99 -12.87 -15.35
C ARG A 83 0.51 -12.52 -15.41
N ASN A 84 -0.22 -12.83 -14.35
CA ASN A 84 -1.61 -12.39 -14.21
C ASN A 84 -1.66 -10.86 -14.05
N VAL A 85 -2.45 -10.18 -14.89
CA VAL A 85 -2.61 -8.72 -14.85
C VAL A 85 -3.90 -8.25 -14.17
N VAL A 86 -4.76 -9.17 -13.74
CA VAL A 86 -6.01 -8.88 -13.02
C VAL A 86 -5.74 -8.63 -11.53
N TYR A 87 -4.88 -9.44 -10.92
CA TYR A 87 -4.60 -9.40 -9.48
C TYR A 87 -3.24 -8.76 -9.18
N GLN A 88 -3.09 -7.48 -9.49
CA GLN A 88 -1.86 -6.74 -9.16
C GLN A 88 -2.05 -5.85 -7.93
N SER A 89 -1.27 -6.14 -6.90
CA SER A 89 -1.17 -5.29 -5.71
C SER A 89 -0.38 -4.02 -6.01
N SER A 90 -0.66 -2.95 -5.27
CA SER A 90 0.12 -1.71 -5.37
C SER A 90 1.59 -1.95 -4.96
N VAL A 91 2.50 -1.18 -5.55
CA VAL A 91 3.92 -1.22 -5.20
C VAL A 91 4.13 -0.96 -3.72
N THR A 92 3.35 -0.05 -3.12
CA THR A 92 3.38 0.22 -1.68
C THR A 92 3.11 -1.03 -0.85
N LEU A 93 2.02 -1.76 -1.14
CA LEU A 93 1.68 -2.98 -0.40
C LEU A 93 2.75 -4.06 -0.57
N LEU A 94 3.31 -4.20 -1.78
CA LEU A 94 4.35 -5.17 -2.05
C LEU A 94 5.67 -4.84 -1.33
N GLU A 95 6.08 -3.58 -1.31
CA GLU A 95 7.31 -3.15 -0.62
C GLU A 95 7.18 -3.23 0.90
N GLU A 96 6.00 -2.91 1.45
CA GLU A 96 5.71 -3.10 2.88
C GLU A 96 5.72 -4.58 3.26
N ALA A 97 5.06 -5.44 2.48
CA ALA A 97 4.99 -6.87 2.75
C ALA A 97 6.34 -7.57 2.69
N ARG A 98 7.25 -7.14 1.79
CA ARG A 98 8.62 -7.65 1.73
C ARG A 98 9.43 -7.35 2.99
N GLY A 99 9.04 -6.33 3.76
CA GLY A 99 9.75 -5.82 4.93
C GLY A 99 9.32 -6.35 6.28
N LEU A 100 8.26 -7.16 6.29
CA LEU A 100 7.82 -7.97 7.42
C LEU A 100 8.53 -9.33 7.41
#